data_AF-A0A5R8KFV8-F1
#
_entry.id   AF-A0A5R8KFV8-F1
#
_cell.length_a   1.000
_cell.length_b   1.000
_cell.length_c   1.000
_cell.angle_alpha   90.00
_cell.angle_beta   90.00
_cell.angle_gamma   90.00
#
_symmetry.space_group_name_H-M   'P 1'
#
loop_
_entity.id
_entity.type
_entity.pdbx_description
1 polymer ?
#
loop_
_entity_poly.entity_id
_entity_poly.type
_entity_poly.pdbx_seq_one_letter_code
_entity_poly.pdbx_strand_id
1 'polypeptide(L)'
;MLRPVLVFAAVVSVGGFAVSCKEKPGAEMAEVTLEPEGTVVVEEETPEAEAPAFDSDAPKGIISELGEFGSEDPVERQDLPGRGILNFTITDRNQTFMPGEHWEQYNFPFEARRSGRYRVRLTYMLKSSGMGVQLKLGDQRVKKQLKHTGDGQAVMYLGEVNIAQAGSQFMALYTPSAMGWSKFFLHEIALVPTQETDSDAEVVAEENGAVHLLAKQATTWSEHMRYEPKPEKDCLGFWTEKDDFAEWEFKVEKAGKYEVIVHQGCGAGGGSQVAVELAGQQLEFKVEDTGGFQKWKPVTVGQVEIDSAGVYRLAVKPKTKEGAAIMDVRKVVLVPVS
;
A
#
# COMPACT_ATOMS: atom_id res chain seq x y z
N MET A 1 49.69 -35.44 -9.70
CA MET A 1 48.97 -35.82 -10.93
C MET A 1 47.74 -34.93 -11.04
N LEU A 2 47.84 -33.83 -11.80
CA LEU A 2 46.72 -32.98 -12.16
C LEU A 2 46.21 -33.41 -13.54
N ARG A 3 44.89 -33.54 -13.71
CA ARG A 3 44.22 -33.68 -15.02
C ARG A 3 43.39 -32.41 -15.27
N PRO A 4 43.46 -31.79 -16.46
CA PRO A 4 42.59 -30.69 -16.84
C PRO A 4 41.30 -31.23 -17.49
N VAL A 5 40.18 -30.54 -17.30
CA VAL A 5 38.96 -30.75 -18.10
C VAL A 5 38.56 -29.40 -18.71
N LEU A 6 38.37 -29.44 -20.03
CA LEU A 6 38.02 -28.33 -20.93
C LEU A 6 36.67 -27.71 -20.59
N VAL A 7 36.60 -26.39 -20.73
CA VAL A 7 35.36 -25.60 -20.83
C VAL A 7 35.10 -25.32 -22.31
N PHE A 8 33.91 -25.69 -22.80
CA PHE A 8 33.42 -25.29 -24.12
C PHE A 8 32.60 -24.00 -24.00
N ALA A 9 32.98 -22.98 -24.77
CA ALA A 9 32.21 -21.75 -24.96
C ALA A 9 31.29 -21.90 -26.18
N ALA A 10 29.99 -21.63 -26.01
CA ALA A 10 29.04 -21.51 -27.10
C ALA A 10 28.74 -20.02 -27.34
N VAL A 11 29.01 -19.57 -28.57
CA VAL A 11 28.72 -18.23 -29.08
C VAL A 11 27.28 -18.23 -29.62
N VAL A 12 26.41 -17.36 -29.07
CA VAL A 12 25.08 -17.09 -29.63
C VAL A 12 25.11 -15.72 -30.31
N SER A 13 24.80 -15.73 -31.60
CA SER A 13 24.71 -14.57 -32.49
C SER A 13 23.42 -13.78 -32.23
N VAL A 14 23.54 -12.46 -32.15
CA VAL A 14 22.44 -11.49 -32.01
C VAL A 14 22.07 -10.97 -33.40
N GLY A 15 20.84 -11.24 -33.85
CA GLY A 15 20.27 -10.65 -35.05
C GLY A 15 19.63 -9.30 -34.75
N GLY A 16 20.17 -8.23 -35.34
CA GLY A 16 19.58 -6.89 -35.32
C GLY A 16 18.57 -6.71 -36.46
N PHE A 17 17.45 -6.04 -36.17
CA PHE A 17 16.56 -5.47 -37.18
C PHE A 17 16.64 -3.94 -37.12
N ALA A 18 16.94 -3.35 -38.27
CA ALA A 18 16.98 -1.91 -38.48
C ALA A 18 15.58 -1.37 -38.80
N VAL A 19 15.23 -0.25 -38.17
CA VAL A 19 14.11 0.62 -38.53
C VAL A 19 14.61 1.66 -39.54
N SER A 20 13.86 1.90 -40.62
CA SER A 20 14.11 3.00 -41.55
C SER A 20 12.83 3.80 -41.81
N CYS A 21 13.03 5.12 -41.82
CA CYS A 21 12.05 6.21 -41.79
C CYS A 21 11.15 6.31 -43.05
N LYS A 22 9.97 6.93 -42.86
CA LYS A 22 9.26 7.65 -43.92
C LYS A 22 8.84 9.04 -43.43
N GLU A 23 9.06 10.02 -44.30
CA GLU A 23 8.87 11.47 -44.13
C GLU A 23 7.41 11.93 -44.06
N LYS A 24 7.20 13.07 -43.40
CA LYS A 24 5.99 13.92 -43.41
C LYS A 24 5.87 14.71 -44.72
N PRO A 25 4.65 15.20 -45.03
CA PRO A 25 4.53 16.56 -45.56
C PRO A 25 3.45 17.42 -44.85
N GLY A 26 3.76 18.71 -44.73
CA GLY A 26 2.82 19.83 -44.97
C GLY A 26 1.89 20.28 -43.84
N ALA A 27 2.29 21.33 -43.13
CA ALA A 27 1.39 22.22 -42.38
C ALA A 27 1.17 23.49 -43.21
N GLU A 28 -0.09 23.94 -43.33
CA GLU A 28 -0.48 25.23 -43.89
C GLU A 28 -1.02 26.12 -42.77
N MET A 29 -0.58 27.38 -42.74
CA MET A 29 -0.88 28.36 -41.69
C MET A 29 -2.04 29.29 -42.06
N ALA A 30 -2.71 29.72 -40.99
CA ALA A 30 -3.73 30.75 -40.79
C ALA A 30 -3.85 31.92 -41.78
N GLU A 31 -5.09 32.45 -41.87
CA GLU A 31 -5.36 33.85 -42.20
C GLU A 31 -6.45 34.43 -41.26
N VAL A 32 -6.29 35.73 -40.95
CA VAL A 32 -7.00 36.56 -39.95
C VAL A 32 -7.65 37.75 -40.67
N THR A 33 -8.83 38.22 -40.24
CA THR A 33 -9.34 39.62 -40.39
C THR A 33 -10.71 39.75 -39.65
N LEU A 34 -10.85 40.44 -38.49
CA LEU A 34 -10.98 41.87 -38.12
C LEU A 34 -12.37 42.55 -38.31
N GLU A 35 -13.11 42.70 -37.19
CA GLU A 35 -13.89 43.85 -36.58
C GLU A 35 -14.90 44.72 -37.41
N PRO A 36 -15.83 45.56 -36.83
CA PRO A 36 -15.95 46.10 -35.45
C PRO A 36 -17.38 46.21 -34.81
N GLU A 37 -17.39 46.87 -33.63
CA GLU A 37 -18.38 47.16 -32.58
C GLU A 37 -19.83 47.57 -32.93
N GLY A 38 -20.77 47.29 -32.00
CA GLY A 38 -22.14 47.80 -31.99
C GLY A 38 -22.87 47.63 -30.65
N THR A 39 -23.19 48.76 -30.03
CA THR A 39 -23.74 49.11 -28.71
C THR A 39 -24.95 48.33 -28.15
N VAL A 40 -24.98 48.31 -26.81
CA VAL A 40 -25.96 47.76 -25.85
C VAL A 40 -27.35 48.40 -25.93
N VAL A 41 -28.41 47.58 -25.79
CA VAL A 41 -29.73 48.02 -25.30
C VAL A 41 -30.11 47.14 -24.10
N VAL A 42 -30.44 47.82 -23.00
CA VAL A 42 -30.89 47.25 -21.73
C VAL A 42 -32.42 47.20 -21.77
N GLU A 43 -33.02 46.04 -21.50
CA GLU A 43 -34.40 45.93 -21.03
C GLU A 43 -34.41 45.24 -19.67
N GLU A 44 -35.25 45.79 -18.80
CA GLU A 44 -35.30 45.65 -17.34
C GLU A 44 -36.14 44.41 -16.94
N GLU A 45 -35.67 43.70 -15.91
CA GLU A 45 -36.27 42.49 -15.34
C GLU A 45 -37.57 42.74 -14.57
N THR A 46 -38.47 41.74 -14.50
CA THR A 46 -39.07 41.26 -13.24
C THR A 46 -39.81 39.90 -13.41
N PRO A 47 -40.13 39.13 -12.34
CA PRO A 47 -39.33 37.96 -11.93
C PRO A 47 -40.16 36.65 -11.83
N GLU A 48 -39.55 35.47 -11.86
CA GLU A 48 -40.21 34.29 -11.28
C GLU A 48 -39.25 33.17 -10.85
N ALA A 49 -39.47 32.75 -9.60
CA ALA A 49 -39.13 31.49 -8.92
C ALA A 49 -37.66 31.19 -8.58
N GLU A 50 -37.35 31.37 -7.28
CA GLU A 50 -36.23 30.73 -6.59
C GLU A 50 -36.22 29.21 -6.85
N ALA A 51 -35.11 28.73 -7.42
CA ALA A 51 -34.78 27.31 -7.42
C ALA A 51 -34.48 26.86 -5.98
N PRO A 52 -34.92 25.65 -5.57
CA PRO A 52 -34.72 25.19 -4.20
C PRO A 52 -33.23 25.07 -3.88
N ALA A 53 -32.86 25.57 -2.69
CA ALA A 53 -31.55 25.34 -2.10
C ALA A 53 -31.31 23.83 -2.00
N PHE A 54 -30.34 23.33 -2.77
CA PHE A 54 -29.76 22.01 -2.52
C PHE A 54 -28.97 22.10 -1.22
N ASP A 55 -29.55 21.54 -0.16
CA ASP A 55 -28.83 21.22 1.06
C ASP A 55 -27.89 20.04 0.72
N SER A 56 -26.65 20.36 0.35
CA SER A 56 -25.63 19.37 0.05
C SER A 56 -24.91 18.96 1.33
N ASP A 57 -25.59 18.18 2.17
CA ASP A 57 -24.93 17.39 3.22
C ASP A 57 -24.27 16.15 2.59
N ALA A 58 -23.44 16.40 1.57
CA ALA A 58 -22.57 15.41 0.97
C ALA A 58 -21.43 15.10 1.96
N PRO A 59 -21.04 13.82 2.14
CA PRO A 59 -19.90 13.50 2.97
C PRO A 59 -18.68 14.26 2.47
N LYS A 60 -17.99 14.97 3.37
CA LYS A 60 -16.76 15.73 3.09
C LYS A 60 -15.65 14.78 2.66
N GLY A 61 -15.72 14.32 1.42
CA GLY A 61 -14.76 13.45 0.76
C GLY A 61 -14.00 14.23 -0.30
N ILE A 62 -12.69 14.33 -0.07
CA ILE A 62 -11.64 14.57 -1.09
C ILE A 62 -11.75 15.93 -1.80
N ILE A 63 -11.27 16.99 -1.15
CA ILE A 63 -10.57 18.04 -1.89
C ILE A 63 -9.12 17.58 -1.95
N SER A 64 -8.77 16.77 -2.94
CA SER A 64 -7.38 16.61 -3.33
C SER A 64 -6.92 17.96 -3.88
N GLU A 65 -5.82 18.48 -3.35
CA GLU A 65 -5.21 19.69 -3.87
C GLU A 65 -4.96 19.50 -5.38
N LEU A 66 -5.36 20.48 -6.20
CA LEU A 66 -5.17 20.48 -7.65
C LEU A 66 -3.70 20.24 -8.10
N GLY A 67 -2.74 20.23 -7.17
CA GLY A 67 -1.32 19.92 -7.39
C GLY A 67 -0.97 18.43 -7.52
N GLU A 68 -1.87 17.49 -7.17
CA GLU A 68 -1.61 16.05 -7.30
C GLU A 68 -2.12 15.42 -8.60
N PHE A 69 -2.68 16.22 -9.51
CA PHE A 69 -3.19 15.75 -10.79
C PHE A 69 -2.06 15.15 -11.65
N GLY A 70 -2.06 13.81 -11.82
CA GLY A 70 -1.04 13.07 -12.58
C GLY A 70 0.10 12.46 -11.76
N SER A 71 0.00 12.44 -10.43
CA SER A 71 0.89 11.67 -9.56
C SER A 71 0.66 10.16 -9.74
N GLU A 72 1.70 9.40 -10.11
CA GLU A 72 1.68 7.92 -10.03
C GLU A 72 1.89 7.39 -8.60
N ASP A 73 2.18 8.29 -7.64
CA ASP A 73 2.39 7.88 -6.25
C ASP A 73 1.02 7.58 -5.60
N PRO A 74 0.88 6.44 -4.90
CA PRO A 74 -0.39 6.06 -4.27
C PRO A 74 -0.76 7.09 -3.18
N VAL A 75 -2.01 7.57 -3.25
CA VAL A 75 -2.58 8.45 -2.23
C VAL A 75 -2.77 7.66 -0.94
N GLU A 76 -2.26 8.20 0.18
CA GLU A 76 -2.42 7.57 1.48
C GLU A 76 -3.89 7.65 1.95
N ARG A 77 -4.44 6.52 2.38
CA ARG A 77 -5.78 6.47 2.97
C ARG A 77 -5.81 7.24 4.30
N GLN A 78 -6.89 7.96 4.57
CA GLN A 78 -7.03 8.78 5.77
C GLN A 78 -7.16 7.96 7.07
N ASP A 79 -7.68 6.74 6.97
CA ASP A 79 -7.93 5.81 8.07
C ASP A 79 -6.84 4.74 8.21
N LEU A 80 -5.60 5.05 7.81
CA LEU A 80 -4.47 4.13 7.87
C LEU A 80 -4.22 3.63 9.31
N PRO A 81 -4.23 2.32 9.57
CA PRO A 81 -3.94 1.81 10.90
C PRO A 81 -2.49 2.06 11.33
N GLY A 82 -2.29 2.38 12.61
CA GLY A 82 -0.95 2.66 13.15
C GLY A 82 -0.14 1.43 13.58
N ARG A 83 -0.79 0.27 13.77
CA ARG A 83 -0.13 -0.91 14.38
C ARG A 83 0.85 -1.58 13.42
N GLY A 84 2.06 -1.86 13.90
CA GLY A 84 3.13 -2.42 13.07
C GLY A 84 3.84 -1.40 12.18
N ILE A 85 3.45 -0.12 12.21
CA ILE A 85 4.24 0.95 11.58
C ILE A 85 5.48 1.22 12.43
N LEU A 86 6.66 1.08 11.82
CA LEU A 86 7.93 1.44 12.46
C LEU A 86 8.25 2.90 12.10
N ASN A 87 7.98 3.82 13.02
CA ASN A 87 8.13 5.26 12.79
C ASN A 87 9.44 5.83 13.38
N PHE A 88 10.15 6.62 12.58
CA PHE A 88 11.40 7.30 12.95
C PHE A 88 11.28 8.81 12.69
N THR A 89 10.88 9.55 13.74
CA THR A 89 10.82 11.02 13.69
C THR A 89 12.20 11.63 13.90
N ILE A 90 12.56 12.60 13.06
CA ILE A 90 13.83 13.31 13.14
C ILE A 90 13.68 14.52 14.06
N THR A 91 14.22 14.41 15.27
CA THR A 91 14.18 15.48 16.27
C THR A 91 15.56 16.08 16.58
N ASP A 92 16.63 15.31 16.38
CA ASP A 92 18.01 15.74 16.62
C ASP A 92 18.91 15.40 15.42
N ARG A 93 19.56 16.43 14.89
CA ARG A 93 20.55 16.30 13.82
C ARG A 93 21.71 15.39 14.21
N ASN A 94 22.17 15.43 15.45
CA ASN A 94 23.46 14.85 15.80
C ASN A 94 23.45 13.31 15.93
N GLN A 95 22.28 12.69 16.09
CA GLN A 95 22.17 11.24 16.28
C GLN A 95 21.97 10.49 14.98
N THR A 96 21.21 11.08 14.05
CA THR A 96 20.79 10.41 12.82
C THR A 96 21.65 10.83 11.63
N PHE A 97 22.19 12.06 11.61
CA PHE A 97 22.79 12.62 10.39
C PHE A 97 24.33 12.56 10.41
N MET A 98 24.89 11.97 9.35
CA MET A 98 26.31 11.95 9.04
C MET A 98 26.56 12.75 7.75
N PRO A 99 27.23 13.91 7.81
CA PRO A 99 27.66 14.62 6.62
C PRO A 99 28.80 13.87 5.92
N GLY A 100 28.90 14.02 4.60
CA GLY A 100 30.02 13.50 3.82
C GLY A 100 30.27 14.34 2.57
N GLU A 101 31.47 14.22 2.00
CA GLU A 101 31.90 15.04 0.85
C GLU A 101 31.06 14.75 -0.42
N HIS A 102 30.68 13.48 -0.62
CA HIS A 102 29.96 13.04 -1.81
C HIS A 102 28.48 12.72 -1.56
N TRP A 103 28.12 12.39 -0.32
CA TRP A 103 26.75 12.14 0.10
C TRP A 103 26.60 12.43 1.58
N GLU A 104 25.38 12.75 1.97
CA GLU A 104 24.93 12.77 3.36
C GLU A 104 24.16 11.48 3.67
N GLN A 105 24.17 11.07 4.93
CA GLN A 105 23.56 9.82 5.36
C GLN A 105 22.74 10.02 6.63
N TYR A 106 21.50 9.52 6.64
CA TYR A 106 20.63 9.45 7.81
C TYR A 106 20.55 8.00 8.29
N ASN A 107 20.93 7.71 9.53
CA ASN A 107 21.08 6.37 10.08
C ASN A 107 19.98 6.00 11.08
N PHE A 108 19.38 4.84 10.86
CA PHE A 108 18.28 4.33 11.65
C PHE A 108 18.59 2.89 12.10
N PRO A 109 19.32 2.70 13.20
CA PRO A 109 19.33 1.42 13.90
C PRO A 109 17.97 1.20 14.59
N PHE A 110 17.40 0.01 14.47
CA PHE A 110 16.11 -0.31 15.09
C PHE A 110 15.96 -1.80 15.39
N GLU A 111 15.00 -2.14 16.24
CA GLU A 111 14.63 -3.53 16.53
C GLU A 111 13.30 -3.85 15.83
N ALA A 112 13.32 -4.78 14.88
CA ALA A 112 12.12 -5.25 14.20
C ALA A 112 11.47 -6.39 14.99
N ARG A 113 10.19 -6.26 15.38
CA ARG A 113 9.50 -7.32 16.12
C ARG A 113 9.06 -8.51 15.27
N ARG A 114 8.90 -8.30 13.96
CA ARG A 114 8.53 -9.32 12.99
C ARG A 114 9.24 -9.13 11.66
N SER A 115 9.32 -10.21 10.90
CA SER A 115 9.62 -10.17 9.47
C SER A 115 8.42 -9.69 8.65
N GLY A 116 8.67 -9.31 7.41
CA GLY A 116 7.64 -9.01 6.42
C GLY A 116 7.99 -7.83 5.51
N ARG A 117 7.08 -7.53 4.58
CA ARG A 117 7.22 -6.41 3.63
C ARG A 117 6.63 -5.11 4.19
N TYR A 118 7.30 -4.01 3.85
CA TYR A 118 6.94 -2.66 4.25
C TYR A 118 7.11 -1.69 3.09
N ARG A 119 6.18 -0.74 2.98
CA ARG A 119 6.33 0.48 2.19
C ARG A 119 7.10 1.52 2.99
N VAL A 120 8.03 2.19 2.34
CA VAL A 120 8.87 3.22 2.96
C VAL A 120 8.21 4.57 2.74
N ARG A 121 7.64 5.14 3.79
CA ARG A 121 7.02 6.46 3.79
C ARG A 121 8.00 7.51 4.29
N LEU A 122 8.04 8.65 3.62
CA LEU A 122 8.89 9.79 3.96
C LEU A 122 8.01 11.03 4.15
N THR A 123 8.17 11.72 5.28
CA THR A 123 7.64 13.07 5.48
C THR A 123 8.80 14.05 5.45
N TYR A 124 8.76 15.01 4.53
CA TYR A 124 9.90 15.89 4.28
C TYR A 124 9.50 17.28 3.79
N MET A 125 10.44 18.21 3.86
CA MET A 125 10.39 19.50 3.18
C MET A 125 11.60 19.61 2.24
N LEU A 126 11.39 20.09 1.01
CA LEU A 126 12.42 20.29 0.00
C LEU A 126 12.29 21.64 -0.70
N LYS A 127 13.30 22.49 -0.51
CA LYS A 127 13.38 23.84 -1.09
C LYS A 127 14.08 23.89 -2.46
N SER A 128 14.69 22.81 -2.93
CA SER A 128 15.23 22.70 -4.30
C SER A 128 14.17 22.21 -5.28
N SER A 129 14.45 22.32 -6.58
CA SER A 129 13.54 21.88 -7.67
C SER A 129 13.26 20.37 -7.70
N GLY A 130 14.13 19.58 -7.07
CA GLY A 130 14.01 18.15 -6.89
C GLY A 130 15.28 17.58 -6.26
N MET A 131 15.23 16.34 -5.78
CA MET A 131 16.41 15.68 -5.20
C MET A 131 16.29 14.16 -5.24
N GLY A 132 17.32 13.50 -5.78
CA GLY A 132 17.41 12.05 -5.75
C GLY A 132 17.77 11.55 -4.36
N VAL A 133 17.07 10.54 -3.87
CA VAL A 133 17.39 9.86 -2.62
C VAL A 133 17.53 8.36 -2.83
N GLN A 134 18.30 7.72 -1.96
CA GLN A 134 18.44 6.27 -1.94
C GLN A 134 18.30 5.74 -0.53
N LEU A 135 17.31 4.90 -0.30
CA LEU A 135 17.21 4.11 0.91
C LEU A 135 18.01 2.81 0.78
N LYS A 136 18.62 2.39 1.89
CA LYS A 136 19.29 1.11 2.07
C LYS A 136 18.73 0.41 3.30
N LEU A 137 18.34 -0.85 3.15
CA LEU A 137 18.03 -1.79 4.24
C LEU A 137 18.70 -3.12 3.92
N GLY A 138 19.75 -3.48 4.66
CA GLY A 138 20.63 -4.60 4.28
C GLY A 138 21.18 -4.44 2.86
N ASP A 139 20.91 -5.39 1.98
CA ASP A 139 21.30 -5.35 0.56
C ASP A 139 20.28 -4.68 -0.36
N GLN A 140 19.07 -4.42 0.13
CA GLN A 140 18.01 -3.77 -0.64
C GLN A 140 18.31 -2.28 -0.83
N ARG A 141 17.96 -1.76 -2.01
CA ARG A 141 18.09 -0.35 -2.36
C ARG A 141 16.81 0.15 -3.02
N VAL A 142 16.28 1.26 -2.51
CA VAL A 142 15.11 1.93 -3.09
C VAL A 142 15.53 3.34 -3.47
N LYS A 143 15.35 3.72 -4.74
CA LYS A 143 15.72 5.03 -5.28
C LYS A 143 14.47 5.78 -5.70
N LYS A 144 14.37 7.06 -5.36
CA LYS A 144 13.25 7.92 -5.74
C LYS A 144 13.72 9.36 -5.94
N GLN A 145 13.00 10.11 -6.75
CA GLN A 145 13.18 11.56 -6.89
C GLN A 145 12.15 12.27 -6.03
N LEU A 146 12.61 13.02 -5.04
CA LEU A 146 11.77 13.88 -4.22
C LEU A 146 11.37 15.13 -5.01
N LYS A 147 10.10 15.51 -4.86
CA LYS A 147 9.50 16.69 -5.48
C LYS A 147 9.71 17.91 -4.57
N HIS A 148 9.85 19.09 -5.18
CA HIS A 148 9.87 20.37 -4.47
C HIS A 148 8.60 20.56 -3.62
N THR A 149 8.73 21.11 -2.42
CA THR A 149 7.59 21.36 -1.51
C THR A 149 7.50 22.81 -1.04
N GLY A 150 8.40 23.69 -1.50
CA GLY A 150 8.50 25.07 -0.99
C GLY A 150 8.82 25.08 0.51
N ASP A 151 8.03 25.83 1.26
CA ASP A 151 8.07 25.85 2.74
C ASP A 151 7.08 24.87 3.39
N GLY A 152 6.38 24.06 2.58
CA GLY A 152 5.43 23.04 3.04
C GLY A 152 6.09 21.69 3.29
N GLN A 153 5.35 20.82 3.97
CA GLN A 153 5.69 19.39 4.12
C GLN A 153 4.97 18.57 3.06
N ALA A 154 5.62 17.51 2.59
CA ALA A 154 5.01 16.50 1.75
C ALA A 154 5.24 15.10 2.31
N VAL A 155 4.33 14.19 1.98
CA VAL A 155 4.44 12.75 2.23
C VAL A 155 4.71 12.06 0.90
N MET A 156 5.64 11.10 0.88
CA MET A 156 5.94 10.30 -0.32
C MET A 156 6.30 8.86 0.06
N TYR A 157 5.89 7.92 -0.79
CA TYR A 157 6.36 6.55 -0.73
C TYR A 157 7.57 6.34 -1.66
N LEU A 158 8.70 5.93 -1.08
CA LEU A 158 9.93 5.70 -1.85
C LEU A 158 9.88 4.39 -2.65
N GLY A 159 9.17 3.39 -2.09
CA GLY A 159 9.07 2.03 -2.60
C GLY A 159 8.92 1.03 -1.46
N GLU A 160 9.18 -0.24 -1.74
CA GLU A 160 9.01 -1.34 -0.78
C GLU A 160 10.34 -1.97 -0.37
N VAL A 161 10.38 -2.46 0.86
CA VAL A 161 11.50 -3.21 1.44
C VAL A 161 10.99 -4.39 2.25
N ASN A 162 11.82 -5.42 2.38
CA ASN A 162 11.51 -6.62 3.15
C ASN A 162 12.44 -6.76 4.36
N ILE A 163 11.88 -7.01 5.54
CA ILE A 163 12.64 -7.44 6.72
C ILE A 163 12.61 -8.96 6.75
N ALA A 164 13.75 -9.60 6.48
CA ALA A 164 13.84 -11.05 6.39
C ALA A 164 13.65 -11.76 7.75
N GLN A 165 14.08 -11.12 8.84
CA GLN A 165 14.01 -11.68 10.19
C GLN A 165 13.78 -10.57 11.24
N ALA A 166 13.04 -10.89 12.29
CA ALA A 166 12.96 -10.07 13.49
C ALA A 166 14.33 -9.89 14.18
N GLY A 167 14.47 -8.82 14.95
CA GLY A 167 15.68 -8.43 15.70
C GLY A 167 16.32 -7.16 15.15
N SER A 168 17.59 -6.98 15.48
CA SER A 168 18.33 -5.75 15.17
C SER A 168 18.47 -5.55 13.66
N GLN A 169 18.06 -4.37 13.21
CA GLN A 169 18.09 -3.93 11.83
C GLN A 169 18.79 -2.58 11.73
N PHE A 170 19.27 -2.29 10.52
CA PHE A 170 19.87 -1.00 10.21
C PHE A 170 19.41 -0.51 8.84
N MET A 171 18.82 0.68 8.83
CA MET A 171 18.42 1.37 7.62
C MET A 171 19.18 2.69 7.49
N ALA A 172 19.47 3.08 6.25
CA ALA A 172 20.06 4.38 5.96
C ALA A 172 19.39 5.05 4.76
N LEU A 173 19.16 6.36 4.86
CA LEU A 173 18.76 7.21 3.74
C LEU A 173 19.96 8.03 3.28
N TYR A 174 20.28 7.95 2.00
CA TYR A 174 21.36 8.71 1.37
C TYR A 174 20.79 9.87 0.55
N THR A 175 21.41 11.03 0.68
CA THR A 175 21.09 12.23 -0.08
C THR A 175 22.38 12.84 -0.68
N PRO A 176 22.29 13.70 -1.70
CA PRO A 176 23.44 14.48 -2.16
C PRO A 176 24.04 15.32 -1.02
N SER A 177 25.32 15.66 -1.14
CA SER A 177 25.99 16.48 -0.14
C SER A 177 25.47 17.93 -0.11
N ALA A 178 25.59 18.57 1.06
CA ALA A 178 25.18 19.95 1.33
C ALA A 178 23.68 20.23 1.09
N MET A 179 22.81 19.23 1.32
CA MET A 179 21.35 19.35 1.17
C MET A 179 20.65 19.39 2.52
N GLY A 180 21.01 18.49 3.41
CA GLY A 180 20.41 18.32 4.73
C GLY A 180 20.45 19.60 5.55
N TRP A 181 19.34 19.87 6.23
CA TRP A 181 19.17 21.00 7.16
C TRP A 181 19.27 22.39 6.54
N SER A 182 19.43 22.49 5.21
CA SER A 182 19.50 23.77 4.48
C SER A 182 18.44 23.85 3.39
N LYS A 183 18.39 22.83 2.54
CA LYS A 183 17.43 22.71 1.43
C LYS A 183 16.51 21.52 1.59
N PHE A 184 16.94 20.49 2.30
CA PHE A 184 16.17 19.29 2.59
C PHE A 184 16.06 19.10 4.10
N PHE A 185 14.82 18.94 4.56
CA PHE A 185 14.51 18.65 5.96
C PHE A 185 13.72 17.36 6.00
N LEU A 186 14.35 16.30 6.50
CA LEU A 186 13.66 15.06 6.80
C LEU A 186 12.94 15.21 8.13
N HIS A 187 11.62 15.00 8.15
CA HIS A 187 10.82 15.06 9.38
C HIS A 187 10.52 13.66 9.91
N GLU A 188 10.17 12.75 9.00
CA GLU A 188 9.81 11.38 9.34
C GLU A 188 10.31 10.43 8.24
N ILE A 189 10.78 9.26 8.66
CA ILE A 189 10.77 8.07 7.82
C ILE A 189 10.03 6.97 8.56
N ALA A 190 9.14 6.25 7.88
CA ALA A 190 8.37 5.17 8.46
C ALA A 190 8.36 3.93 7.55
N LEU A 191 8.35 2.75 8.16
CA LEU A 191 8.09 1.49 7.47
C LEU A 191 6.64 1.09 7.75
N VAL A 192 5.79 1.20 6.74
CA VAL A 192 4.35 0.90 6.81
C VAL A 192 4.12 -0.52 6.30
N PRO A 193 3.49 -1.43 7.07
CA PRO A 193 3.17 -2.77 6.60
C PRO A 193 2.46 -2.79 5.24
N THR A 194 2.78 -3.78 4.41
CA THR A 194 2.09 -4.02 3.13
C THR A 194 1.92 -5.52 2.89
N GLN A 195 1.26 -5.88 1.80
CA GLN A 195 1.07 -7.26 1.36
C GLN A 195 2.40 -7.95 0.99
N GLU A 196 2.42 -9.27 1.12
CA GLU A 196 3.62 -10.12 0.94
C GLU A 196 3.77 -10.63 -0.51
N THR A 197 2.99 -10.05 -1.43
CA THR A 197 3.03 -10.36 -2.87
C THR A 197 3.78 -9.28 -3.64
N ASP A 198 4.60 -9.70 -4.61
CA ASP A 198 5.31 -8.79 -5.54
C ASP A 198 4.41 -8.26 -6.67
N SER A 199 3.11 -8.59 -6.64
CA SER A 199 2.14 -8.20 -7.66
C SER A 199 1.26 -7.08 -7.16
N ASP A 200 1.16 -6.02 -7.96
CA ASP A 200 0.20 -4.93 -7.78
C ASP A 200 -1.20 -5.28 -8.34
N ALA A 201 -1.45 -6.55 -8.66
CA ALA A 201 -2.74 -6.97 -9.18
C ALA A 201 -3.82 -6.82 -8.09
N GLU A 202 -4.88 -6.10 -8.43
CA GLU A 202 -6.08 -5.99 -7.60
C GLU A 202 -6.69 -7.38 -7.37
N VAL A 203 -7.10 -7.66 -6.13
CA VAL A 203 -7.88 -8.86 -5.85
C VAL A 203 -9.29 -8.65 -6.38
N VAL A 204 -9.70 -9.44 -7.37
CA VAL A 204 -11.01 -9.36 -8.02
C VAL A 204 -11.76 -10.69 -7.87
N ALA A 205 -13.06 -10.66 -8.16
CA ALA A 205 -13.88 -11.86 -8.18
C ALA A 205 -13.48 -12.81 -9.31
N GLU A 206 -13.63 -14.12 -9.06
CA GLU A 206 -13.56 -15.17 -10.08
C GLU A 206 -14.79 -15.15 -10.99
N GLU A 207 -14.81 -15.96 -12.05
CA GLU A 207 -15.94 -16.06 -13.00
C GLU A 207 -17.27 -16.44 -12.33
N ASN A 208 -17.22 -17.20 -11.22
CA ASN A 208 -18.38 -17.57 -10.41
C ASN A 208 -18.81 -16.46 -9.43
N GLY A 209 -18.12 -15.32 -9.40
CA GLY A 209 -18.36 -14.20 -8.50
C GLY A 209 -17.73 -14.33 -7.11
N ALA A 210 -17.05 -15.44 -6.79
CA ALA A 210 -16.36 -15.61 -5.52
C ALA A 210 -15.08 -14.77 -5.46
N VAL A 211 -14.79 -14.18 -4.30
CA VAL A 211 -13.54 -13.43 -4.06
C VAL A 211 -12.67 -14.22 -3.09
N HIS A 212 -11.45 -14.53 -3.52
CA HIS A 212 -10.47 -15.26 -2.71
C HIS A 212 -9.43 -14.31 -2.13
N LEU A 213 -9.51 -14.08 -0.83
CA LEU A 213 -8.59 -13.23 -0.06
C LEU A 213 -7.51 -14.12 0.57
N LEU A 214 -6.38 -14.29 -0.12
CA LEU A 214 -5.31 -15.21 0.30
C LEU A 214 -4.43 -14.60 1.40
N ALA A 215 -3.85 -15.41 2.28
CA ALA A 215 -2.97 -14.93 3.35
C ALA A 215 -1.85 -13.98 2.87
N LYS A 216 -1.20 -14.28 1.74
CA LYS A 216 -0.13 -13.46 1.16
C LYS A 216 -0.57 -12.06 0.67
N GLN A 217 -1.87 -11.87 0.43
CA GLN A 217 -2.46 -10.59 -0.01
C GLN A 217 -2.90 -9.72 1.18
N ALA A 218 -2.82 -10.26 2.40
CA ALA A 218 -3.17 -9.49 3.59
C ALA A 218 -2.07 -8.48 3.91
N THR A 219 -2.47 -7.27 4.27
CA THR A 219 -1.62 -6.42 5.10
C THR A 219 -1.78 -6.85 6.56
N THR A 220 -0.66 -7.10 7.23
CA THR A 220 -0.63 -7.49 8.64
C THR A 220 -0.34 -6.27 9.52
N TRP A 221 -1.39 -5.70 10.10
CA TRP A 221 -1.31 -4.59 11.05
C TRP A 221 -0.99 -5.17 12.43
N SER A 222 0.28 -5.49 12.64
CA SER A 222 0.69 -6.41 13.70
C SER A 222 2.11 -6.17 14.21
N GLU A 223 2.35 -6.62 15.43
CA GLU A 223 3.69 -6.70 16.04
C GLU A 223 4.29 -8.10 15.91
N HIS A 224 3.47 -9.16 15.98
CA HIS A 224 3.94 -10.56 15.96
C HIS A 224 3.37 -11.38 14.79
N MET A 225 2.08 -11.19 14.47
CA MET A 225 1.42 -11.88 13.36
C MET A 225 2.15 -11.58 12.05
N ARG A 226 2.34 -12.59 11.22
CA ARG A 226 2.99 -12.47 9.91
C ARG A 226 2.54 -13.55 8.95
N TYR A 227 2.80 -13.35 7.67
CA TYR A 227 2.67 -14.40 6.68
C TYR A 227 3.79 -15.43 6.81
N GLU A 228 3.42 -16.70 6.71
CA GLU A 228 4.32 -17.84 6.74
C GLU A 228 4.37 -18.51 5.35
N PRO A 229 5.36 -18.17 4.49
CA PRO A 229 5.34 -18.49 3.06
C PRO A 229 5.63 -19.96 2.72
N LYS A 230 5.97 -20.79 3.72
CA LYS A 230 6.28 -22.20 3.47
C LYS A 230 5.02 -22.90 2.95
N PRO A 231 5.09 -23.73 1.88
CA PRO A 231 3.91 -24.35 1.28
C PRO A 231 3.05 -25.17 2.24
N GLU A 232 3.67 -25.80 3.25
CA GLU A 232 2.96 -26.55 4.30
C GLU A 232 2.21 -25.66 5.30
N LYS A 233 2.50 -24.36 5.31
CA LYS A 233 1.86 -23.34 6.16
C LYS A 233 0.93 -22.46 5.33
N ASP A 234 1.47 -21.64 4.44
CA ASP A 234 0.73 -20.75 3.53
C ASP A 234 -0.40 -20.01 4.26
N CYS A 235 -0.07 -19.37 5.38
CA CYS A 235 -1.05 -18.79 6.30
C CYS A 235 -0.52 -17.51 6.95
N LEU A 236 -1.45 -16.74 7.52
CA LEU A 236 -1.16 -15.78 8.56
C LEU A 236 -1.04 -16.54 9.87
N GLY A 237 0.16 -16.55 10.44
CA GLY A 237 0.48 -17.26 11.68
C GLY A 237 1.12 -16.33 12.72
N PHE A 238 1.56 -16.92 13.83
CA PHE A 238 2.14 -16.18 14.97
C PHE A 238 1.20 -15.11 15.55
N TRP A 239 -0.11 -15.29 15.39
CA TRP A 239 -1.12 -14.37 15.89
C TRP A 239 -1.29 -14.50 17.40
N THR A 240 -0.37 -13.89 18.14
CA THR A 240 -0.23 -14.05 19.60
C THR A 240 -0.65 -12.79 20.37
N GLU A 241 -0.96 -11.70 19.68
CA GLU A 241 -1.42 -10.46 20.30
C GLU A 241 -2.86 -10.16 19.88
N LYS A 242 -3.73 -9.82 20.84
CA LYS A 242 -5.14 -9.53 20.56
C LYS A 242 -5.34 -8.27 19.71
N ASP A 243 -4.36 -7.38 19.73
CA ASP A 243 -4.41 -6.11 19.03
C ASP A 243 -3.87 -6.22 17.59
N ASP A 244 -3.21 -7.34 17.25
CA ASP A 244 -2.80 -7.64 15.85
C ASP A 244 -4.03 -7.96 15.02
N PHE A 245 -4.06 -7.48 13.77
CA PHE A 245 -5.13 -7.83 12.84
C PHE A 245 -4.67 -7.87 11.39
N ALA A 246 -5.45 -8.57 10.56
CA ALA A 246 -5.20 -8.71 9.14
C ALA A 246 -6.25 -7.93 8.34
N GLU A 247 -5.83 -7.33 7.24
CA GLU A 247 -6.72 -6.59 6.33
C GLU A 247 -6.40 -6.96 4.88
N TRP A 248 -7.44 -7.17 4.09
CA TRP A 248 -7.35 -7.40 2.65
C TRP A 248 -8.05 -6.30 1.90
N GLU A 249 -7.40 -5.75 0.89
CA GLU A 249 -8.01 -4.85 -0.09
C GLU A 249 -8.40 -5.65 -1.34
N PHE A 250 -9.61 -5.42 -1.83
CA PHE A 250 -10.14 -6.11 -3.00
C PHE A 250 -11.16 -5.24 -3.73
N LYS A 251 -11.39 -5.54 -5.00
CA LYS A 251 -12.33 -4.81 -5.84
C LYS A 251 -13.56 -5.65 -6.11
N VAL A 252 -14.70 -5.01 -5.94
CA VAL A 252 -16.03 -5.55 -6.23
C VAL A 252 -16.56 -4.87 -7.49
N GLU A 253 -16.91 -5.65 -8.49
CA GLU A 253 -17.48 -5.13 -9.75
C GLU A 253 -19.01 -5.10 -9.73
N LYS A 254 -19.64 -5.93 -8.90
CA LYS A 254 -21.09 -6.06 -8.80
C LYS A 254 -21.51 -6.06 -7.34
N ALA A 255 -22.43 -5.18 -6.99
CA ALA A 255 -23.09 -5.17 -5.70
C ALA A 255 -23.81 -6.51 -5.44
N GLY A 256 -23.95 -6.90 -4.18
CA GLY A 256 -24.65 -8.13 -3.80
C GLY A 256 -24.38 -8.57 -2.37
N LYS A 257 -25.04 -9.66 -1.99
CA LYS A 257 -24.82 -10.34 -0.72
C LYS A 257 -23.77 -11.42 -0.87
N TYR A 258 -22.90 -11.53 0.11
CA TYR A 258 -21.81 -12.49 0.15
C TYR A 258 -21.83 -13.27 1.45
N GLU A 259 -21.75 -14.59 1.36
CA GLU A 259 -21.40 -15.45 2.49
C GLU A 259 -19.88 -15.36 2.74
N VAL A 260 -19.51 -15.12 4.00
CA VAL A 260 -18.11 -14.98 4.43
C VAL A 260 -17.63 -16.28 5.06
N ILE A 261 -16.58 -16.86 4.49
CA ILE A 261 -15.98 -18.10 4.97
C ILE A 261 -14.52 -17.86 5.33
N VAL A 262 -14.15 -18.12 6.60
CA VAL A 262 -12.76 -18.04 7.06
C VAL A 262 -12.18 -19.45 7.13
N HIS A 263 -11.05 -19.67 6.45
CA HIS A 263 -10.29 -20.91 6.56
C HIS A 263 -9.29 -20.78 7.71
N GLN A 264 -9.68 -21.25 8.90
CA GLN A 264 -8.88 -21.17 10.11
C GLN A 264 -8.12 -22.48 10.39
N GLY A 265 -7.04 -22.38 11.16
CA GLY A 265 -6.43 -23.49 11.88
C GLY A 265 -6.15 -23.08 13.33
N CYS A 266 -6.37 -23.96 14.29
CA CYS A 266 -6.11 -23.66 15.70
C CYS A 266 -5.60 -24.92 16.42
N GLY A 267 -4.66 -24.72 17.35
CA GLY A 267 -4.24 -25.75 18.28
C GLY A 267 -5.35 -26.12 19.29
N ALA A 268 -4.99 -26.99 20.23
CA ALA A 268 -5.92 -27.43 21.26
C ALA A 268 -6.50 -26.25 22.06
N GLY A 269 -7.81 -26.26 22.30
CA GLY A 269 -8.51 -25.31 23.17
C GLY A 269 -9.36 -24.27 22.44
N GLY A 270 -8.95 -23.80 21.26
CA GLY A 270 -9.67 -22.77 20.49
C GLY A 270 -10.16 -21.59 21.33
N GLY A 271 -11.30 -21.02 20.95
CA GLY A 271 -12.14 -20.24 21.86
C GLY A 271 -12.01 -18.72 21.82
N SER A 272 -10.99 -18.19 21.15
CA SER A 272 -10.86 -16.75 20.88
C SER A 272 -12.09 -16.24 20.13
N GLN A 273 -12.62 -15.08 20.54
CA GLN A 273 -13.67 -14.37 19.79
C GLN A 273 -13.01 -13.48 18.75
N VAL A 274 -13.48 -13.54 17.51
CA VAL A 274 -12.92 -12.80 16.37
C VAL A 274 -14.06 -12.16 15.59
N ALA A 275 -13.83 -10.95 15.09
CA ALA A 275 -14.73 -10.22 14.24
C ALA A 275 -14.18 -10.12 12.82
N VAL A 276 -15.03 -10.34 11.83
CA VAL A 276 -14.82 -9.93 10.44
C VAL A 276 -15.56 -8.63 10.21
N GLU A 277 -14.85 -7.61 9.76
CA GLU A 277 -15.39 -6.27 9.50
C GLU A 277 -15.28 -5.96 8.00
N LEU A 278 -16.39 -5.53 7.40
CA LEU A 278 -16.44 -5.11 6.00
C LEU A 278 -17.55 -4.06 5.82
N ALA A 279 -17.22 -2.92 5.20
CA ALA A 279 -18.19 -1.86 4.89
C ALA A 279 -19.09 -1.45 6.07
N GLY A 280 -18.51 -1.33 7.28
CA GLY A 280 -19.24 -0.98 8.51
C GLY A 280 -20.05 -2.11 9.14
N GLN A 281 -20.15 -3.27 8.49
CA GLN A 281 -20.76 -4.48 9.05
C GLN A 281 -19.72 -5.27 9.85
N GLN A 282 -20.16 -5.94 10.91
CA GLN A 282 -19.33 -6.76 11.78
C GLN A 282 -19.98 -8.13 11.96
N LEU A 283 -19.24 -9.21 11.65
CA LEU A 283 -19.66 -10.59 11.90
C LEU A 283 -18.71 -11.24 12.91
N GLU A 284 -19.24 -11.68 14.06
CA GLU A 284 -18.44 -12.31 15.11
C GLU A 284 -18.54 -13.83 15.04
N PHE A 285 -17.41 -14.50 15.27
CA PHE A 285 -17.36 -15.95 15.41
C PHE A 285 -16.34 -16.35 16.48
N LYS A 286 -16.57 -17.55 17.02
CA LYS A 286 -15.66 -18.20 17.95
C LYS A 286 -14.72 -19.12 17.19
N VAL A 287 -13.42 -18.95 17.38
CA VAL A 287 -12.39 -19.84 16.83
C VAL A 287 -12.62 -21.26 17.36
N GLU A 288 -12.55 -22.24 16.46
CA GLU A 288 -12.75 -23.65 16.80
C GLU A 288 -11.40 -24.36 16.94
N ASP A 289 -11.34 -25.33 17.84
CA ASP A 289 -10.21 -26.26 17.92
C ASP A 289 -10.21 -27.16 16.67
N THR A 290 -9.16 -27.05 15.85
CA THR A 290 -9.00 -27.90 14.65
C THR A 290 -8.04 -29.06 14.88
N GLY A 291 -7.51 -29.20 16.10
CA GLY A 291 -6.54 -30.21 16.49
C GLY A 291 -5.12 -29.94 15.95
N GLY A 292 -4.83 -28.70 15.54
CA GLY A 292 -3.51 -28.25 15.06
C GLY A 292 -3.58 -27.03 14.14
N PHE A 293 -2.60 -26.12 14.25
CA PHE A 293 -2.57 -24.86 13.49
C PHE A 293 -2.56 -25.00 11.96
N GLN A 294 -2.10 -26.14 11.41
CA GLN A 294 -2.13 -26.44 9.97
C GLN A 294 -3.27 -27.39 9.56
N LYS A 295 -4.22 -27.67 10.47
CA LYS A 295 -5.44 -28.41 10.16
C LYS A 295 -6.54 -27.40 9.83
N TRP A 296 -6.67 -27.13 8.54
CA TRP A 296 -7.59 -26.12 8.05
C TRP A 296 -9.04 -26.57 8.15
N LYS A 297 -9.89 -25.72 8.73
CA LYS A 297 -11.34 -25.89 8.76
C LYS A 297 -12.02 -24.62 8.24
N PRO A 298 -12.93 -24.72 7.26
CA PRO A 298 -13.75 -23.59 6.85
C PRO A 298 -14.81 -23.32 7.92
N VAL A 299 -14.96 -22.05 8.29
CA VAL A 299 -16.02 -21.57 9.18
C VAL A 299 -16.82 -20.51 8.43
N THR A 300 -18.10 -20.80 8.20
CA THR A 300 -19.06 -19.79 7.72
C THR A 300 -19.34 -18.83 8.87
N VAL A 301 -18.93 -17.58 8.70
CA VAL A 301 -19.02 -16.53 9.72
C VAL A 301 -20.38 -15.82 9.65
N GLY A 302 -20.96 -15.72 8.45
CA GLY A 302 -22.25 -15.06 8.22
C GLY A 302 -22.31 -14.46 6.81
N GLN A 303 -23.22 -13.52 6.61
CA GLN A 303 -23.41 -12.82 5.34
C GLN A 303 -23.18 -11.32 5.51
N VAL A 304 -22.63 -10.70 4.48
CA VAL A 304 -22.42 -9.25 4.35
C VAL A 304 -23.05 -8.76 3.06
N GLU A 305 -23.51 -7.52 3.05
CA GLU A 305 -24.05 -6.86 1.86
C GLU A 305 -23.07 -5.79 1.35
N ILE A 306 -22.84 -5.77 0.05
CA ILE A 306 -22.00 -4.76 -0.62
C ILE A 306 -22.88 -4.02 -1.61
N ASP A 307 -23.15 -2.74 -1.33
CA ASP A 307 -24.20 -1.97 -2.02
C ASP A 307 -23.77 -1.39 -3.38
N SER A 308 -22.46 -1.35 -3.65
CA SER A 308 -21.92 -0.72 -4.85
C SER A 308 -20.65 -1.40 -5.35
N ALA A 309 -20.33 -1.22 -6.63
CA ALA A 309 -19.00 -1.54 -7.14
C ALA A 309 -17.97 -0.58 -6.53
N GLY A 310 -16.76 -1.06 -6.26
CA GLY A 310 -15.70 -0.25 -5.67
C GLY A 310 -14.58 -1.06 -5.05
N VAL A 311 -13.63 -0.36 -4.44
CA VAL A 311 -12.56 -0.96 -3.63
C VAL A 311 -13.02 -1.07 -2.20
N TYR A 312 -12.92 -2.27 -1.65
CA TYR A 312 -13.34 -2.60 -0.30
C TYR A 312 -12.18 -3.16 0.51
N ARG A 313 -12.32 -3.08 1.83
CA ARG A 313 -11.36 -3.65 2.77
C ARG A 313 -12.09 -4.54 3.76
N LEU A 314 -11.66 -5.80 3.84
CA LEU A 314 -12.12 -6.76 4.83
C LEU A 314 -11.03 -6.88 5.90
N ALA A 315 -11.40 -6.65 7.15
CA ALA A 315 -10.50 -6.80 8.29
C ALA A 315 -10.94 -7.99 9.16
N VAL A 316 -9.97 -8.75 9.68
CA VAL A 316 -10.20 -9.82 10.66
C VAL A 316 -9.49 -9.43 11.95
N LYS A 317 -10.28 -9.13 13.00
CA LYS A 317 -9.80 -8.54 14.26
C LYS A 317 -10.18 -9.41 15.46
N PRO A 318 -9.24 -9.74 16.37
CA PRO A 318 -9.59 -10.45 17.59
C PRO A 318 -10.34 -9.53 18.56
N LYS A 319 -11.28 -10.11 19.30
CA LYS A 319 -11.96 -9.48 20.44
C LYS A 319 -11.40 -10.03 21.76
N THR A 320 -11.07 -11.31 21.79
CA THR A 320 -10.37 -11.97 22.90
C THR A 320 -9.23 -12.84 22.40
N LYS A 321 -8.32 -13.20 23.31
CA LYS A 321 -7.26 -14.18 23.05
C LYS A 321 -7.38 -15.32 24.06
N GLU A 322 -7.63 -16.52 23.54
CA GLU A 322 -7.59 -17.77 24.28
C GLU A 322 -6.42 -18.64 23.79
N GLY A 323 -5.87 -19.47 24.67
CA GLY A 323 -4.78 -20.38 24.33
C GLY A 323 -3.47 -19.68 23.93
N ALA A 324 -2.62 -20.37 23.16
CA ALA A 324 -1.30 -19.87 22.79
C ALA A 324 -1.36 -18.75 21.73
N ALA A 325 -2.28 -18.86 20.76
CA ALA A 325 -2.47 -17.94 19.64
C ALA A 325 -3.96 -17.85 19.29
N ILE A 326 -4.39 -16.77 18.62
CA ILE A 326 -5.77 -16.54 18.19
C ILE A 326 -6.23 -17.67 17.26
N MET A 327 -5.57 -17.79 16.11
CA MET A 327 -5.71 -18.82 15.08
C MET A 327 -4.64 -18.56 14.00
N ASP A 328 -4.45 -19.53 13.11
CA ASP A 328 -3.85 -19.32 11.79
C ASP A 328 -4.97 -19.08 10.76
N VAL A 329 -4.77 -18.17 9.80
CA VAL A 329 -5.71 -17.91 8.70
C VAL A 329 -5.05 -18.18 7.36
N ARG A 330 -5.60 -19.12 6.60
CA ARG A 330 -5.09 -19.43 5.25
C ARG A 330 -5.69 -18.51 4.18
N LYS A 331 -6.99 -18.26 4.27
CA LYS A 331 -7.73 -17.37 3.38
C LYS A 331 -9.07 -17.00 3.97
N VAL A 332 -9.63 -15.91 3.45
CA VAL A 332 -11.06 -15.58 3.58
C VAL A 332 -11.68 -15.69 2.18
N VAL A 333 -12.90 -16.21 2.09
CA VAL A 333 -13.63 -16.34 0.83
C VAL A 333 -14.97 -15.63 0.97
N LEU A 334 -15.29 -14.77 0.00
CA LEU A 334 -16.61 -14.17 -0.15
C LEU A 334 -17.32 -14.90 -1.28
N VAL A 335 -18.44 -15.54 -1.00
CA VAL A 335 -19.23 -16.30 -1.99
C VAL A 335 -20.56 -15.59 -2.22
N PRO A 336 -20.92 -15.21 -3.46
CA PRO A 336 -22.22 -14.61 -3.74
C PRO A 336 -23.38 -15.47 -3.23
N VAL A 337 -24.32 -14.83 -2.55
CA VAL A 337 -25.60 -15.43 -2.17
C VAL A 337 -26.57 -15.20 -3.32
N SER A 338 -27.09 -16.28 -3.88
CA SER A 338 -28.02 -16.28 -5.03
C SER A 338 -29.32 -15.56 -4.78
#